data_AF-A0A963SU08-F1
#
_entry.id   AF-A0A963SU08-F1
#
_cell.length_a   1.000
_cell.length_b   1.000
_cell.length_c   1.000
_cell.angle_alpha   90.00
_cell.angle_beta   90.00
_cell.angle_gamma   90.00
#
_symmetry.space_group_name_H-M   'P 1'
#
loop_
_entity.id
_entity.type
_entity.pdbx_description
1 polymer ?
#
loop_
_entity_poly.entity_id
_entity_poly.type
_entity_poly.pdbx_seq_one_letter_code
_entity_poly.pdbx_strand_id
1 'polypeptide(L)'
;MANKDQPARKPLRQRVSDRKLGIKEVRPLSVRKKRVLRVAVLFLTALQYSGLLFLLLSLGGIVTENYEIHNMQLLTLYCAMFLVGRFGLMIIKSVFMFR
;
A
#
# COMPACT_ATOMS: atom_id res chain seq x y z
N MET A 1 -3.46 -19.64 31.06
CA MET A 1 -4.09 -18.53 30.31
C MET A 1 -4.35 -19.00 28.88
N ALA A 2 -5.62 -19.17 28.49
CA ALA A 2 -6.00 -19.68 27.18
C ALA A 2 -5.71 -18.66 26.07
N ASN A 3 -5.00 -19.11 25.03
CA ASN A 3 -4.57 -18.33 23.88
C ASN A 3 -5.79 -18.01 22.98
N LYS A 4 -6.46 -16.88 23.24
CA LYS A 4 -7.71 -16.44 22.59
C LYS A 4 -7.58 -16.05 21.11
N ASP A 5 -6.37 -16.10 20.55
CA ASP A 5 -6.09 -15.65 19.17
C ASP A 5 -5.95 -16.81 18.16
N GLN A 6 -6.20 -18.06 18.56
CA GLN A 6 -6.23 -19.19 17.61
C GLN A 6 -7.65 -19.37 17.05
N PRO A 7 -7.84 -19.31 15.72
CA PRO A 7 -9.15 -19.59 15.12
C PRO A 7 -9.58 -21.01 15.50
N ALA A 8 -10.85 -21.17 15.86
CA ALA A 8 -11.42 -22.46 16.24
C ALA A 8 -11.06 -23.54 15.21
N ARG A 9 -10.54 -24.67 15.68
CA ARG A 9 -10.07 -25.76 14.82
C ARG A 9 -11.25 -26.27 13.98
N LYS A 10 -11.22 -26.03 12.66
CA LYS A 10 -12.22 -26.56 11.73
C LYS A 10 -12.35 -28.09 11.86
N PRO A 11 -13.58 -28.65 11.85
CA PRO A 11 -13.80 -30.08 11.91
C PRO A 11 -13.25 -30.80 10.67
N LEU A 12 -12.83 -32.06 10.84
CA LEU A 12 -12.14 -32.85 9.80
C LEU A 12 -12.94 -32.95 8.49
N ARG A 13 -14.26 -33.12 8.56
CA ARG A 13 -15.13 -33.22 7.38
C ARG A 13 -15.05 -31.97 6.49
N GLN A 14 -15.07 -30.79 7.11
CA GLN A 14 -14.94 -29.50 6.40
C GLN A 14 -13.56 -29.33 5.77
N ARG A 15 -12.50 -29.80 6.42
CA ARG A 15 -11.14 -29.77 5.86
C ARG A 15 -10.99 -30.68 4.63
N VAL A 16 -11.66 -31.83 4.63
CA VAL A 16 -11.64 -32.76 3.49
C VAL A 16 -12.46 -32.21 2.32
N SER A 17 -13.62 -31.61 2.58
CA SER A 17 -14.41 -30.94 1.53
C SER A 17 -13.67 -29.74 0.94
N ASP A 18 -13.07 -28.89 1.77
CA ASP A 18 -12.32 -27.70 1.33
C ASP A 18 -11.11 -28.11 0.46
N ARG A 19 -10.42 -29.21 0.81
CA ARG A 19 -9.35 -29.79 -0.03
C ARG A 19 -9.85 -30.32 -1.36
N LYS A 20 -10.99 -31.04 -1.36
CA LYS A 20 -11.60 -31.55 -2.60
C LYS A 20 -12.08 -30.43 -3.52
N LEU A 21 -12.49 -29.30 -2.95
CA LEU A 21 -12.89 -28.09 -3.68
C LEU A 21 -11.72 -27.19 -4.07
N GLY A 22 -10.48 -27.55 -3.72
CA GLY A 22 -9.29 -26.74 -4.03
C GLY A 22 -9.21 -25.40 -3.30
N ILE A 23 -10.03 -25.19 -2.27
CA ILE A 23 -10.09 -23.94 -1.51
C ILE A 23 -8.87 -23.88 -0.59
N LYS A 24 -7.89 -23.04 -0.96
CA LYS A 24 -6.75 -22.74 -0.08
C LYS A 24 -7.27 -22.00 1.15
N GLU A 25 -6.97 -22.53 2.34
CA GLU A 25 -7.30 -21.87 3.60
C GLU A 25 -6.57 -20.51 3.66
N VAL A 26 -7.32 -19.42 3.47
CA VAL A 26 -6.85 -18.06 3.65
C VAL A 26 -6.48 -17.90 5.12
N ARG A 27 -5.19 -17.99 5.44
CA ARG A 27 -4.72 -17.75 6.82
C ARG A 27 -5.06 -16.30 7.17
N PRO A 28 -5.85 -16.03 8.22
CA PRO A 28 -6.11 -14.66 8.64
C PRO A 28 -4.77 -14.01 9.02
N LEU A 29 -4.46 -12.87 8.40
CA LEU A 29 -3.32 -12.06 8.81
C LEU A 29 -3.48 -11.69 10.28
N SER A 30 -2.40 -11.82 11.07
CA SER A 30 -2.43 -11.42 12.48
C SER A 30 -2.84 -9.94 12.61
N VAL A 31 -3.61 -9.62 13.64
CA VAL A 31 -4.20 -8.28 13.87
C VAL A 31 -3.13 -7.18 13.82
N ARG A 32 -1.93 -7.47 14.34
CA ARG A 32 -0.76 -6.57 14.30
C ARG A 32 -0.32 -6.25 12.86
N LYS A 33 -0.22 -7.25 11.98
CA LYS A 33 0.18 -7.08 10.58
C LYS A 33 -0.86 -6.27 9.80
N LYS A 34 -2.15 -6.46 10.08
CA LYS A 34 -3.25 -5.70 9.47
C LYS A 34 -3.19 -4.22 9.86
N ARG A 35 -2.86 -3.90 11.12
CA ARG A 35 -2.71 -2.51 11.59
C ARG A 35 -1.51 -1.82 10.92
N VAL A 36 -0.34 -2.49 10.89
CA VAL A 36 0.86 -1.94 10.25
C VAL A 36 0.62 -1.68 8.76
N LEU A 37 0.01 -2.64 8.07
CA LEU A 37 -0.33 -2.47 6.66
C LEU A 37 -1.25 -1.27 6.43
N ARG A 38 -2.29 -1.10 7.25
CA ARG A 38 -3.22 0.03 7.11
C ARG A 38 -2.49 1.37 7.25
N VAL A 39 -1.59 1.48 8.22
CA VAL A 39 -0.77 2.69 8.41
C VAL A 39 0.19 2.89 7.24
N ALA A 40 0.85 1.84 6.76
CA ALA A 40 1.75 1.92 5.62
C ALA A 40 1.01 2.37 4.34
N VAL A 41 -0.18 1.84 4.08
CA VAL A 41 -1.03 2.25 2.95
C VAL A 41 -1.38 3.73 3.08
N LEU A 42 -1.84 4.17 4.25
CA LEU A 42 -2.19 5.58 4.48
C LEU A 42 -0.98 6.50 4.26
N PHE A 43 0.18 6.14 4.79
CA PHE A 43 1.41 6.91 4.61
C PHE A 43 1.82 7.00 3.14
N LEU A 44 1.82 5.87 2.42
CA LEU A 44 2.17 5.84 1.00
C LEU A 44 1.17 6.62 0.13
N THR A 45 -0.13 6.57 0.45
CA THR A 45 -1.12 7.42 -0.23
C THR A 45 -0.88 8.89 0.06
N ALA A 46 -0.61 9.27 1.31
CA ALA A 46 -0.34 10.65 1.68
C ALA A 46 0.92 11.17 0.96
N LEU A 47 1.99 10.36 0.90
CA LEU A 47 3.22 10.68 0.18
C LEU A 47 2.98 10.85 -1.33
N GLN A 48 2.18 9.97 -1.93
CA GLN A 48 1.86 10.05 -3.35
C GLN A 48 1.08 11.34 -3.67
N TYR A 49 0.03 11.63 -2.91
CA TYR A 49 -0.82 12.80 -3.15
C TYR A 49 -0.11 14.11 -2.82
N SER A 50 0.72 14.15 -1.78
CA SER A 50 1.52 15.34 -1.47
C SER A 50 2.57 15.61 -2.55
N GLY A 51 3.29 14.56 -3.00
CA GLY A 51 4.22 14.68 -4.13
C GLY A 51 3.54 15.19 -5.40
N LEU A 52 2.34 14.69 -5.71
CA LEU A 52 1.55 15.16 -6.85
C LEU A 52 1.12 16.63 -6.70
N LEU A 53 0.68 17.03 -5.50
CA LEU A 53 0.27 18.40 -5.21
C LEU A 53 1.44 19.37 -5.38
N PHE A 54 2.62 19.04 -4.85
CA PHE A 54 3.81 19.88 -5.01
C PHE A 54 4.29 19.96 -6.46
N LEU A 55 4.17 18.88 -7.23
CA LEU A 55 4.44 18.91 -8.67
C LEU A 55 3.49 19.86 -9.40
N LEU A 56 2.19 19.83 -9.07
CA LEU A 56 1.20 20.73 -9.66
C LEU A 56 1.47 22.19 -9.32
N LEU A 57 1.80 22.49 -8.06
CA LEU A 57 2.18 23.84 -7.63
C LEU A 57 3.46 24.31 -8.31
N SER A 58 4.47 23.44 -8.42
CA SER A 58 5.72 23.73 -9.12
C SER A 58 5.46 24.00 -10.60
N LEU A 59 4.58 23.25 -11.25
CA LEU A 59 4.20 23.46 -12.64
C LEU A 59 3.48 24.80 -12.81
N GLY A 60 2.58 25.15 -11.89
CA GLY A 60 1.93 26.45 -11.86
C GLY A 60 2.93 27.61 -11.77
N GLY A 61 3.93 27.50 -10.89
CA GLY A 61 5.01 28.48 -10.77
C GLY A 61 5.83 28.65 -12.04
N ILE A 62 6.21 27.54 -12.69
CA ILE A 62 6.95 27.54 -13.96
C ILE A 62 6.16 28.25 -15.07
N VAL A 63 4.84 28.04 -15.14
CA VAL A 63 3.97 28.69 -16.13
C VAL A 63 3.86 30.19 -15.89
N THR A 64 3.82 30.63 -14.63
CA THR A 64 3.73 32.06 -14.27
C THR A 64 5.05 32.82 -14.42
N GLU A 65 6.19 32.16 -14.25
CA GLU A 65 7.54 32.77 -14.26
C GLU A 65 8.30 32.55 -15.58
N ASN A 66 7.61 32.45 -16.72
CA ASN A 66 8.23 32.32 -18.06
C ASN A 66 9.16 31.09 -18.23
N TYR A 67 8.79 29.93 -17.71
CA TYR A 67 9.52 28.67 -17.88
C TYR A 67 10.93 28.60 -17.27
N GLU A 68 11.27 29.48 -16.33
CA GLU A 68 12.55 29.37 -15.63
C GLU A 68 12.49 28.25 -14.56
N ILE A 69 13.12 27.12 -14.86
CA ILE A 69 13.25 26.02 -13.90
C ILE A 69 14.38 26.37 -12.93
N HIS A 70 14.08 27.17 -11.91
CA HIS A 70 15.06 27.57 -10.91
C HIS A 70 15.53 26.41 -10.02
N ASN A 71 14.68 25.41 -9.77
CA ASN A 71 14.91 24.42 -8.71
C ASN A 71 14.70 22.97 -9.17
N MET A 72 15.58 22.48 -10.04
CA MET A 72 15.60 21.07 -10.51
C MET A 72 15.68 20.04 -9.38
N GLN A 73 16.37 20.37 -8.28
CA GLN A 73 16.50 19.47 -7.13
C GLN A 73 15.15 19.27 -6.41
N LEU A 74 14.39 20.34 -6.21
CA LEU A 74 13.05 20.28 -5.62
C LEU A 74 12.08 19.51 -6.51
N LEU A 75 12.14 19.75 -7.83
CA LEU A 75 11.32 19.01 -8.80
C LEU A 75 11.62 17.50 -8.76
N THR A 76 12.90 17.14 -8.71
CA THR A 76 13.34 15.74 -8.59
C THR A 76 12.83 15.11 -7.30
N LEU A 77 12.88 15.85 -6.19
CA LEU A 77 12.38 15.38 -4.90
C LEU A 77 10.86 15.15 -4.91
N TYR A 78 10.07 16.05 -5.50
CA TYR A 78 8.62 15.87 -5.62
C TYR A 78 8.26 14.68 -6.53
N CYS A 79 8.98 14.52 -7.65
CA CYS A 79 8.88 13.34 -8.50
C CYS A 79 9.19 12.05 -7.73
N ALA A 80 10.26 12.03 -6.94
CA ALA A 80 10.64 10.88 -6.13
C ALA A 80 9.57 10.54 -5.09
N MET A 81 9.01 11.54 -4.39
CA MET A 81 7.91 11.34 -3.43
C MET A 81 6.70 10.69 -4.09
N PHE A 82 6.28 11.20 -5.26
CA PHE A 82 5.16 10.64 -6.01
C PHE A 82 5.42 9.19 -6.43
N LEU A 83 6.59 8.93 -7.02
CA LEU A 83 6.96 7.60 -7.52
C LEU A 83 7.06 6.58 -6.39
N VAL A 84 7.72 6.91 -5.28
CA VAL A 84 7.86 6.02 -4.12
C VAL A 84 6.49 5.68 -3.54
N GLY A 85 5.59 6.67 -3.39
CA GLY A 85 4.22 6.43 -2.96
C GLY A 85 3.47 5.47 -3.91
N ARG A 86 3.58 5.71 -5.22
CA ARG A 86 2.93 4.89 -6.26
C ARG A 86 3.44 3.45 -6.29
N PHE A 87 4.76 3.27 -6.32
CA PHE A 87 5.40 1.95 -6.33
C PHE A 87 5.11 1.17 -5.05
N GLY A 88 5.19 1.82 -3.88
CA GLY A 88 4.86 1.18 -2.62
C GLY A 88 3.42 0.65 -2.58
N LEU A 89 2.45 1.44 -3.06
CA LEU A 89 1.05 0.99 -3.14
C LEU A 89 0.85 -0.14 -4.16
N MET A 90 1.57 -0.11 -5.28
CA MET A 90 1.50 -1.16 -6.30
C MET A 90 2.03 -2.50 -5.78
N ILE A 91 3.16 -2.48 -5.06
CA ILE A 91 3.73 -3.67 -4.40
C ILE A 91 2.76 -4.23 -3.36
N ILE A 92 2.15 -3.36 -2.55
CA ILE A 92 1.14 -3.82 -1.59
C ILE A 92 -0.01 -4.48 -2.33
N LYS A 93 -0.59 -3.81 -3.35
CA LYS A 93 -1.70 -4.38 -4.12
C LYS A 93 -1.35 -5.72 -4.77
N SER A 94 -0.17 -5.87 -5.36
CA SER A 94 0.23 -7.13 -5.99
C SER A 94 0.32 -8.25 -4.94
N VAL A 95 0.95 -8.00 -3.80
CA VAL A 95 1.06 -8.98 -2.70
C VAL A 95 -0.30 -9.41 -2.16
N PHE A 96 -1.31 -8.52 -2.17
CA PHE A 96 -2.68 -8.85 -1.75
C PHE A 96 -3.52 -9.51 -2.85
N MET A 97 -3.22 -9.29 -4.13
CA MET A 97 -3.96 -9.87 -5.26
C MET A 97 -3.53 -11.32 -5.54
N PHE A 98 -2.28 -11.69 -5.24
CA PHE A 98 -1.76 -13.04 -5.42
C PHE A 98 -2.03 -14.00 -4.24
N ARG A 99 -2.78 -13.57 -3.22
CA ARG A 99 -2.98 -14.30 -1.97
C ARG A 99 -4.43 -14.68 -1.75
#